data_AF-A0A1B9MJY7-F1
#
_entry.id   AF-A0A1B9MJY7-F1
#
_cell.length_a   1.000
_cell.length_b   1.000
_cell.length_c   1.000
_cell.angle_alpha   90.00
_cell.angle_beta   90.00
_cell.angle_gamma   90.00
#
_symmetry.space_group_name_H-M   'P 1'
#
loop_
_entity.id
_entity.type
_entity.pdbx_description
1 polymer ?
#
loop_
_entity_poly.entity_id
_entity_poly.type
_entity_poly.pdbx_seq_one_letter_code
_entity_poly.pdbx_strand_id
1 'polypeptide(L)'
;MQSFIWIFHGNEAQFCSGVYEELKQAEDFIKRYCLSGILTKMPLNKSVYEWTIEKGFFEPKKHYQHSGKFIQNFTSAYLVHYHYQNGERME
;
A
#
# COMPACT_ATOMS: atom_id res chain seq x y z
N MET A 1 -9.68 16.40 5.37
CA MET A 1 -9.54 15.07 6.01
C MET A 1 -8.77 14.18 5.04
N GLN A 2 -7.74 13.44 5.49
CA GLN A 2 -7.00 12.55 4.58
C GLN A 2 -7.79 11.25 4.41
N SER A 3 -8.23 10.97 3.18
CA SER A 3 -8.87 9.70 2.82
C SER A 3 -7.83 8.65 2.45
N PHE A 4 -8.19 7.38 2.57
CA PHE A 4 -7.34 6.24 2.24
C PHE A 4 -8.12 5.23 1.42
N ILE A 5 -7.41 4.47 0.61
CA ILE A 5 -7.91 3.34 -0.17
C ILE A 5 -7.08 2.10 0.14
N TRP A 6 -7.68 0.93 0.02
CA TRP A 6 -7.01 -0.35 0.16
C TRP A 6 -6.64 -0.87 -1.22
N ILE A 7 -5.37 -1.23 -1.40
CA ILE A 7 -4.85 -1.77 -2.65
C ILE A 7 -4.34 -3.18 -2.39
N PHE A 8 -4.90 -4.16 -3.09
CA PHE A 8 -4.42 -5.53 -3.07
C PHE A 8 -3.44 -5.78 -4.21
N HIS A 9 -2.25 -6.26 -3.86
CA HIS A 9 -1.22 -6.70 -4.80
C HIS A 9 -0.99 -8.20 -4.60
N GLY A 10 -1.44 -9.00 -5.55
CA GLY A 10 -1.27 -10.44 -5.52
C GLY A 10 0.20 -10.85 -5.64
N ASN A 11 0.56 -12.00 -5.09
CA ASN A 11 1.89 -12.57 -5.28
C ASN A 11 2.19 -12.72 -6.79
N GLU A 12 3.42 -12.39 -7.20
CA GLU A 12 3.91 -12.44 -8.59
C GLU A 12 3.21 -11.45 -9.57
N ALA A 13 2.25 -10.65 -9.10
CA ALA A 13 1.58 -9.70 -9.96
C ALA A 13 2.50 -8.52 -10.34
N GLN A 14 2.41 -8.05 -11.58
CA GLN A 14 3.08 -6.82 -12.02
C GLN A 14 2.31 -5.56 -11.60
N PHE A 15 0.98 -5.68 -11.49
CA PHE A 15 0.06 -4.59 -11.14
C PHE A 15 -0.86 -5.03 -10.01
N CYS A 16 -1.44 -4.07 -9.28
CA CYS A 16 -2.46 -4.38 -8.28
C CYS A 16 -3.70 -4.97 -8.94
N SER A 17 -4.31 -5.96 -8.28
CA SER A 17 -5.50 -6.66 -8.80
C SER A 17 -6.81 -6.16 -8.19
N GLY A 18 -6.76 -5.35 -7.13
CA GLY A 18 -7.95 -4.77 -6.52
C GLY A 18 -7.69 -3.46 -5.80
N VAL A 19 -8.66 -2.55 -5.87
CA VAL A 19 -8.67 -1.26 -5.18
C VAL A 19 -10.04 -1.07 -4.52
N TYR A 20 -10.06 -0.76 -3.23
CA TYR A 20 -11.28 -0.73 -2.42
C TYR A 20 -11.28 0.46 -1.47
N GLU A 21 -12.47 0.97 -1.15
CA GLU A 21 -12.62 2.01 -0.12
C GLU A 21 -12.59 1.39 1.28
N GLU A 22 -13.22 0.23 1.45
CA GLU A 22 -13.37 -0.46 2.73
C GLU A 22 -12.53 -1.73 2.82
N LEU A 23 -11.94 -1.97 4.01
CA LEU A 23 -11.13 -3.15 4.28
C LEU A 23 -11.93 -4.44 4.03
N LYS A 24 -13.19 -4.46 4.48
CA LYS A 24 -14.07 -5.62 4.33
C LYS A 24 -14.30 -6.00 2.86
N GLN A 25 -14.42 -5.03 1.95
CA GLN A 25 -14.61 -5.33 0.52
C GLN A 25 -13.38 -6.02 -0.07
N ALA A 26 -12.18 -5.57 0.32
CA ALA A 26 -10.94 -6.19 -0.08
C ALA A 26 -10.80 -7.61 0.50
N GLU A 27 -11.10 -7.79 1.80
CA GLU A 27 -11.03 -9.09 2.47
C GLU A 27 -12.06 -10.10 1.92
N ASP A 28 -13.27 -9.65 1.60
CA ASP A 28 -14.29 -10.48 0.96
C ASP A 28 -13.82 -10.97 -0.43
N PHE A 29 -13.14 -10.12 -1.21
CA PHE A 29 -12.54 -10.49 -2.50
C PHE A 29 -11.40 -11.50 -2.33
N ILE A 30 -10.47 -11.24 -1.41
CA ILE A 30 -9.32 -12.10 -1.13
C ILE A 30 -9.78 -13.49 -0.69
N LYS A 31 -10.74 -13.54 0.25
CA LYS A 31 -11.27 -14.79 0.78
C LYS A 31 -12.05 -15.58 -0.28
N ARG A 32 -12.91 -14.91 -1.06
CA ARG A 32 -13.73 -15.56 -2.09
C ARG A 32 -12.91 -16.36 -3.10
N TYR A 33 -11.73 -15.87 -3.45
CA TYR A 33 -10.87 -16.46 -4.48
C TYR A 33 -9.60 -17.10 -3.94
N CYS A 34 -9.49 -17.29 -2.61
CA CYS A 34 -8.31 -17.86 -1.95
C CYS A 34 -6.99 -17.18 -2.36
N LEU A 35 -6.99 -15.84 -2.45
CA LEU A 35 -5.84 -15.09 -2.98
C LEU A 35 -4.69 -15.01 -1.96
N SER A 36 -3.46 -14.96 -2.49
CA SER A 36 -2.25 -14.70 -1.70
C SER A 36 -1.59 -13.41 -2.18
N GLY A 37 -1.15 -12.56 -1.24
CA GLY A 37 -0.63 -11.23 -1.57
C GLY A 37 -0.53 -10.31 -0.38
N ILE A 38 -0.37 -9.02 -0.66
CA ILE A 38 -0.35 -7.95 0.33
C ILE A 38 -1.49 -6.97 0.08
N LEU A 39 -2.22 -6.62 1.13
CA LEU A 39 -3.24 -5.58 1.12
C LEU A 39 -2.69 -4.36 1.86
N THR A 40 -2.57 -3.23 1.18
CA THR A 40 -1.95 -2.02 1.74
C THR A 40 -2.94 -0.87 1.76
N LYS A 41 -3.03 -0.16 2.89
CA LYS A 41 -3.82 1.07 3.05
C LYS A 41 -3.00 2.27 2.56
N MET A 42 -3.37 2.79 1.40
CA MET A 42 -2.67 3.86 0.70
C MET A 42 -3.40 5.20 0.85
N PRO A 43 -2.68 6.33 1.02
CA PRO A 43 -3.31 7.64 1.08
C PRO A 43 -3.88 8.02 -0.30
N LEU A 44 -5.16 8.41 -0.35
CA LEU A 44 -5.81 8.85 -1.59
C LEU A 44 -5.38 10.28 -1.95
N ASN A 45 -5.19 10.56 -3.24
CA ASN A 45 -4.76 11.85 -3.80
C ASN A 45 -3.43 12.37 -3.23
N LYS A 46 -2.57 11.47 -2.77
CA LYS A 46 -1.25 11.80 -2.22
C LYS A 46 -0.29 10.65 -2.43
N SER A 47 0.96 10.95 -2.82
CA SER A 47 1.98 9.91 -2.90
C SER A 47 2.39 9.44 -1.49
N VAL A 48 2.88 8.20 -1.38
CA VAL A 48 3.43 7.69 -0.11
C VAL A 48 4.59 8.57 0.36
N TYR A 49 5.42 9.04 -0.57
CA TYR A 49 6.54 9.94 -0.30
C TYR A 49 6.09 11.22 0.41
N GLU A 50 5.17 11.98 -0.19
CA GLU A 50 4.65 13.22 0.39
C GLU A 50 3.95 12.97 1.73
N TRP A 51 3.12 11.92 1.81
CA TRP A 51 2.43 11.55 3.03
C TRP A 51 3.39 11.25 4.18
N THR A 52 4.49 10.52 3.93
CA THR A 52 5.48 10.24 4.98
C THR A 52 6.23 11.48 5.46
N ILE A 53 6.49 12.44 4.59
CA ILE A 53 7.14 13.71 4.95
C ILE A 53 6.20 14.55 5.81
N GLU A 54 4.94 14.71 5.38
CA GLU A 54 3.94 15.45 6.15
C GLU A 54 3.69 14.87 7.54
N LYS A 55 3.78 13.54 7.68
CA LYS A 55 3.65 12.85 8.97
C LYS A 55 4.92 12.87 9.83
N GLY A 56 6.04 13.34 9.30
CA GLY A 56 7.34 13.30 9.99
C GLY A 56 7.95 11.90 10.07
N PHE A 57 7.44 10.93 9.30
CA PHE A 57 7.96 9.56 9.23
C PHE A 57 9.22 9.45 8.37
N PHE A 58 9.37 10.36 7.42
CA PHE A 58 10.53 10.42 6.54
C PHE A 58 10.98 11.87 6.36
N GLU A 59 12.29 12.08 6.48
CA GLU A 59 12.93 13.37 6.24
C GLU A 59 14.01 13.17 5.17
N PRO A 60 13.82 13.64 3.93
CA PRO A 60 14.83 13.53 2.89
C PRO A 60 16.03 14.44 3.22
N LYS A 61 17.21 13.84 3.40
CA LYS A 61 18.46 14.54 3.78
C LYS A 61 19.49 14.57 2.66
N LYS A 62 19.37 13.69 1.67
CA LYS A 62 20.33 13.54 0.58
C LYS A 62 19.71 13.98 -0.74
N HIS A 63 20.49 14.62 -1.61
CA HIS A 63 20.01 15.15 -2.89
C HIS A 63 19.26 14.10 -3.74
N TYR A 64 19.75 12.85 -3.80
CA TYR A 64 19.07 11.80 -4.57
C TYR A 64 17.67 11.43 -4.05
N GLN A 65 17.35 11.70 -2.78
CA GLN A 65 16.04 11.40 -2.20
C GLN A 65 14.94 12.32 -2.73
N HIS A 66 15.33 13.43 -3.38
CA HIS A 66 14.41 14.32 -4.10
C HIS A 66 14.30 13.97 -5.59
N SER A 67 15.06 12.98 -6.08
CA SER A 67 15.06 12.62 -7.50
C SER A 67 13.80 11.83 -7.88
N GLY A 68 13.31 12.00 -9.10
CA GLY A 68 12.17 11.24 -9.64
C GLY A 68 12.39 9.72 -9.55
N LYS A 69 13.61 9.25 -9.81
CA LYS A 69 13.98 7.82 -9.68
C LYS A 69 13.80 7.30 -8.25
N PHE A 70 14.08 8.10 -7.24
CA PHE A 70 13.84 7.71 -5.85
C PHE A 70 12.35 7.74 -5.52
N ILE A 71 11.66 8.84 -5.86
CA ILE A 71 10.25 9.05 -5.54
C ILE A 71 9.35 7.98 -6.19
N GLN A 72 9.58 7.62 -7.46
CA GLN A 72 8.76 6.62 -8.17
C GLN A 72 8.87 5.20 -7.56
N ASN A 73 9.97 4.90 -6.87
CA ASN A 73 10.21 3.60 -6.23
C ASN A 73 10.01 3.67 -4.71
N PHE A 74 9.56 4.82 -4.19
CA PHE A 74 9.44 5.03 -2.76
C PHE A 74 8.27 4.23 -2.18
N THR A 75 8.55 3.55 -1.08
CA THR A 75 7.56 2.84 -0.26
C THR A 75 7.85 3.14 1.21
N SER A 76 6.91 2.80 2.09
CA SER A 76 7.03 3.05 3.53
C SER A 76 6.45 1.92 4.36
N ALA A 77 7.22 1.46 5.34
CA ALA A 77 6.76 0.49 6.33
C ALA A 77 5.70 1.07 7.29
N TYR A 78 5.53 2.39 7.34
CA TYR A 78 4.48 3.05 8.12
C TYR A 78 3.08 2.90 7.52
N LEU A 79 2.97 2.39 6.28
CA LEU A 79 1.69 2.04 5.70
C LEU A 79 1.11 0.84 6.45
N VAL A 80 -0.16 0.93 6.85
CA VAL A 80 -0.88 -0.25 7.36
C VAL A 80 -1.02 -1.24 6.21
N HIS A 81 -0.52 -2.46 6.42
CA HIS A 81 -0.61 -3.52 5.44
C HIS A 81 -0.82 -4.86 6.12
N TYR A 82 -1.44 -5.80 5.40
CA TYR A 82 -1.69 -7.15 5.86
C TYR A 82 -1.27 -8.14 4.79
N HIS A 83 -0.65 -9.24 5.22
CA HIS A 83 -0.28 -10.35 4.35
C HIS A 83 -1.40 -11.38 4.33
N TYR A 84 -1.66 -11.96 3.17
CA TYR A 84 -2.65 -13.02 3.00
C TYR A 84 -2.02 -14.22 2.30
N GLN A 85 -2.42 -15.40 2.76
CA GLN A 85 -2.08 -16.68 2.13
C GLN A 85 -3.35 -17.50 1.97
N ASN A 86 -3.63 -17.92 0.74
CA ASN A 86 -4.79 -18.74 0.37
C ASN A 86 -6.14 -18.17 0.89
N GLY A 87 -6.29 -16.85 0.88
CA GLY A 87 -7.51 -16.15 1.33
C GLY A 87 -7.55 -15.81 2.82
N GLU A 88 -6.59 -16.28 3.60
CA GLU A 88 -6.52 -16.07 5.05
C GLU A 88 -5.46 -15.04 5.42
N ARG A 89 -5.76 -14.20 6.42
CA ARG A 89 -4.84 -13.17 6.90
C ARG A 89 -3.78 -13.79 7.80
N MET A 90 -2.52 -13.46 7.53
CA MET A 90 -1.38 -13.89 8.33
C MET A 90 -1.17 -12.94 9.53
N GLU A 91 -0.82 -13.51 10.69
CA GLU A 91 -0.39 -12.75 11.88
C GLU A 91 1.03 -12.19 11.73
#